data_AF-A0A7K0Z9V8-F1
#
_entry.id   AF-A0A7K0Z9V8-F1
#
_cell.length_a   1.000
_cell.length_b   1.000
_cell.length_c   1.000
_cell.angle_alpha   90.00
_cell.angle_beta   90.00
_cell.angle_gamma   90.00
#
_symmetry.space_group_name_H-M   'P 1'
#
loop_
_entity.id
_entity.type
_entity.pdbx_description
1 polymer ?
#
loop_
_entity_poly.entity_id
_entity_poly.type
_entity_poly.pdbx_seq_one_letter_code
_entity_poly.pdbx_strand_id
1 'polypeptide(L)'
;MEKSWIRRPVIGSGIAFLTIVLFVSSPIWIPVLALVDAVRGRWRFPLARFAGFGFFWCLLEMVGIWWALLLWCAGQGHNVRLHYKLQTWWTRSLIQALGFTVGLSITVEGAENLGDGPYVALCRHASLADSIMSAWVV
;
A
#
# COMPACT_ATOMS: atom_id res chain seq x y z
N MET A 1 14.99 17.92 15.25
CA MET A 1 14.73 16.51 15.64
C MET A 1 13.37 16.30 16.33
N GLU A 2 12.87 17.24 17.15
CA GLU A 2 11.57 17.10 17.87
C GLU A 2 10.35 16.84 16.95
N LYS A 3 10.26 17.52 15.80
CA LYS A 3 9.10 17.37 14.89
C LYS A 3 8.92 15.95 14.34
N SER A 4 9.98 15.15 14.23
CA SER A 4 9.89 13.78 13.70
C SER A 4 9.15 12.84 14.66
N TRP A 5 9.38 13.00 15.97
CA TRP A 5 8.79 12.17 17.01
C TRP A 5 7.29 12.39 17.18
N ILE A 6 6.78 13.57 16.82
CA ILE A 6 5.35 13.88 16.83
C ILE A 6 4.69 13.48 15.50
N ARG A 7 5.36 13.67 14.36
CA ARG A 7 4.79 13.36 13.05
C ARG A 7 4.46 11.88 12.85
N ARG A 8 5.36 10.99 13.26
CA ARG A 8 5.19 9.53 13.07
C ARG A 8 3.94 8.97 13.77
N PRO A 9 3.71 9.22 15.07
CA PRO A 9 2.50 8.76 15.73
C PRO A 9 1.25 9.46 15.20
N VAL A 10 1.31 10.76 14.90
CA VAL A 10 0.15 11.49 14.34
C VAL A 10 -0.28 10.91 12.99
N ILE A 11 0.68 10.62 12.10
CA ILE A 11 0.38 10.01 10.80
C ILE A 11 -0.16 8.59 10.99
N GLY A 12 0.48 7.77 11.84
CA GLY A 12 0.02 6.40 12.12
C GLY A 12 -1.39 6.36 12.68
N SER A 13 -1.70 7.22 13.66
CA SER A 13 -3.04 7.36 14.22
C SER A 13 -4.05 7.90 13.20
N GLY A 14 -3.64 8.86 12.36
CA GLY A 14 -4.48 9.38 11.29
C GLY A 14 -4.86 8.31 10.26
N ILE A 15 -3.92 7.45 9.88
CA ILE A 15 -4.17 6.34 8.96
C ILE A 15 -5.06 5.30 9.62
N ALA A 16 -4.83 4.94 10.89
CA ALA A 16 -5.70 4.02 11.62
C ALA A 16 -7.15 4.55 11.71
N PHE A 17 -7.32 5.84 12.04
CA PHE A 17 -8.63 6.48 12.05
C PHE A 17 -9.29 6.45 10.68
N LEU A 18 -8.56 6.81 9.62
CA LEU A 18 -9.07 6.79 8.25
C LEU A 18 -9.49 5.37 7.83
N THR A 19 -8.70 4.35 8.16
CA THR A 19 -9.05 2.94 7.89
C THR A 19 -10.35 2.55 8.58
N ILE A 20 -10.52 2.91 9.85
CA ILE A 20 -11.75 2.61 10.61
C ILE A 20 -12.95 3.34 9.98
N VAL A 21 -12.82 4.63 9.68
CA VAL A 21 -13.89 5.41 9.05
C VAL A 21 -14.28 4.80 7.72
N LEU A 22 -13.32 4.48 6.84
CA LEU A 22 -13.59 3.86 5.55
C LEU A 22 -14.20 2.45 5.69
N PHE A 23 -13.79 1.67 6.69
CA PHE A 23 -14.36 0.36 6.96
C PHE A 23 -15.82 0.46 7.43
N VAL A 24 -16.08 1.27 8.46
CA VAL A 24 -17.42 1.43 9.04
C VAL A 24 -18.39 2.08 8.03
N SER A 25 -17.90 3.00 7.20
CA SER A 25 -18.71 3.64 6.16
C SER A 25 -18.79 2.84 4.85
N SER A 26 -18.08 1.70 4.73
CA SER A 26 -18.11 0.83 3.54
C SER A 26 -19.51 0.40 3.06
N PRO A 27 -20.47 0.02 3.92
CA PRO A 27 -21.83 -0.28 3.47
C PRO A 27 -22.55 0.93 2.85
N ILE A 28 -22.05 2.16 3.05
CA ILE A 28 -22.63 3.39 2.52
C ILE A 28 -21.88 3.86 1.28
N TRP A 29 -20.55 4.04 1.35
CA TRP A 29 -19.81 4.63 0.21
C TRP A 29 -19.71 3.68 -0.98
N ILE A 30 -19.64 2.35 -0.77
CA ILE A 30 -19.59 1.37 -1.87
C ILE A 30 -20.84 1.48 -2.76
N PRO A 31 -22.08 1.33 -2.25
CA PRO A 31 -23.27 1.43 -3.09
C PRO A 31 -23.47 2.84 -3.65
N VAL A 32 -23.14 3.90 -2.89
CA VAL A 32 -23.27 5.28 -3.38
C VAL A 32 -22.34 5.52 -4.59
N LEU A 33 -21.07 5.13 -4.50
CA LEU A 33 -20.14 5.30 -5.63
C LEU A 33 -20.51 4.40 -6.81
N ALA A 34 -20.95 3.18 -6.56
CA ALA A 34 -21.44 2.28 -7.61
C ALA A 34 -22.67 2.87 -8.32
N LEU A 35 -23.61 3.47 -7.58
CA LEU A 35 -24.77 4.14 -8.14
C LEU A 35 -24.37 5.38 -8.96
N VAL A 36 -23.45 6.20 -8.45
CA VAL A 36 -22.94 7.37 -9.19
C VAL A 36 -22.28 6.94 -10.50
N ASP A 37 -21.48 5.89 -10.49
CA ASP A 37 -20.84 5.35 -11.68
C ASP A 37 -21.88 4.77 -12.66
N ALA A 38 -22.91 4.07 -12.17
CA ALA A 38 -24.01 3.56 -12.99
C ALA A 38 -24.83 4.68 -13.65
N VAL A 39 -25.18 5.73 -12.91
CA VAL A 39 -25.88 6.91 -13.43
C VAL A 39 -25.05 7.65 -14.48
N ARG A 40 -23.72 7.64 -14.34
CA ARG A 40 -22.78 8.20 -15.34
C ARG A 40 -22.53 7.26 -16.53
N GLY A 41 -23.19 6.10 -16.60
CA GLY A 41 -23.03 5.10 -17.65
C GLY A 41 -21.68 4.37 -17.63
N ARG A 42 -20.93 4.46 -16.53
CA ARG A 42 -19.59 3.87 -16.40
C ARG A 42 -19.66 2.50 -15.71
N TRP A 43 -20.01 1.48 -16.50
CA TRP A 43 -20.13 0.08 -16.04
C TRP A 43 -18.83 -0.57 -15.52
N ARG A 44 -17.68 0.08 -15.71
CA ARG A 44 -16.42 -0.34 -15.10
C ARG A 44 -16.24 0.18 -13.67
N PHE A 45 -17.21 0.91 -13.12
CA PHE A 45 -17.23 1.44 -11.76
C PHE A 45 -15.91 2.10 -11.30
N PRO A 46 -15.35 3.05 -12.08
CA PRO A 46 -14.02 3.61 -11.80
C PRO A 46 -13.92 4.30 -10.44
N LEU A 47 -14.97 4.96 -9.95
CA LEU A 47 -14.94 5.62 -8.64
C LEU A 47 -14.97 4.60 -7.51
N ALA A 48 -15.83 3.58 -7.61
CA ALA A 48 -15.87 2.51 -6.62
C ALA A 48 -14.55 1.74 -6.57
N ARG A 49 -13.92 1.47 -7.72
CA ARG A 49 -12.61 0.83 -7.84
C ARG A 49 -11.49 1.67 -7.21
N PHE A 50 -11.48 2.97 -7.48
CA PHE A 50 -10.50 3.89 -6.91
C PHE A 50 -10.65 4.03 -5.39
N ALA A 51 -11.87 4.19 -4.89
CA ALA A 51 -12.13 4.25 -3.44
C ALA A 51 -11.77 2.92 -2.76
N GLY A 52 -12.08 1.79 -3.40
CA GLY A 52 -11.67 0.46 -2.94
C GLY A 52 -10.15 0.35 -2.82
N PHE A 53 -9.40 0.80 -3.83
CA PHE A 53 -7.94 0.85 -3.75
C PHE A 53 -7.45 1.68 -2.56
N GLY A 54 -8.00 2.88 -2.37
CA GLY A 54 -7.65 3.75 -1.24
C GLY A 54 -7.91 3.09 0.12
N PHE A 55 -9.03 2.36 0.24
CA PHE A 55 -9.33 1.57 1.44
C PHE A 55 -8.31 0.45 1.68
N PHE A 56 -7.99 -0.35 0.66
CA PHE A 56 -6.97 -1.40 0.78
C PHE A 56 -5.59 -0.84 1.10
N TRP A 57 -5.20 0.30 0.53
CA TRP A 57 -3.95 0.98 0.87
C TRP A 57 -3.92 1.38 2.35
N CYS A 58 -4.99 2.00 2.87
CA CYS A 58 -5.07 2.37 4.29
C CYS A 58 -5.00 1.13 5.20
N LEU A 59 -5.68 0.05 4.82
CA LEU A 59 -5.68 -1.21 5.56
C LEU A 59 -4.28 -1.85 5.59
N LEU A 60 -3.61 -1.93 4.45
CA LEU A 60 -2.26 -2.50 4.36
C LEU A 60 -1.24 -1.67 5.14
N GLU A 61 -1.32 -0.35 5.05
CA GLU A 61 -0.48 0.57 5.81
C GLU A 61 -0.69 0.38 7.32
N MET A 62 -1.95 0.31 7.76
CA MET A 62 -2.28 0.05 9.16
C MET A 62 -1.71 -1.29 9.63
N VAL A 63 -1.89 -2.36 8.87
CA VAL A 63 -1.36 -3.71 9.19
C VAL A 63 0.17 -3.72 9.19
N GLY A 64 0.81 -3.03 8.25
CA GLY A 64 2.27 -2.90 8.18
C GLY A 64 2.85 -2.18 9.39
N ILE A 65 2.25 -1.06 9.79
CA ILE A 65 2.65 -0.31 11.00
C ILE A 65 2.46 -1.18 12.25
N TRP A 66 1.33 -1.90 12.37
CA TRP A 66 1.08 -2.81 13.47
C TRP A 66 2.13 -3.92 13.58
N TRP A 67 2.46 -4.58 12.47
CA TRP A 67 3.51 -5.61 12.46
C TRP A 67 4.89 -5.04 12.77
N ALA A 68 5.23 -3.86 12.25
CA ALA A 68 6.49 -3.19 12.58
C ALA A 68 6.58 -2.86 14.09
N LEU A 69 5.47 -2.43 14.70
CA LEU A 69 5.40 -2.19 16.14
C LEU A 69 5.58 -3.49 16.93
N LEU A 70 4.92 -4.58 16.52
CA LEU A 70 5.07 -5.89 17.16
C LEU A 70 6.51 -6.41 17.07
N LEU A 71 7.16 -6.28 15.92
CA LEU A 71 8.58 -6.64 15.74
C LEU A 71 9.48 -5.82 16.68
N TRP A 72 9.22 -4.52 16.80
CA TRP A 72 9.96 -3.67 17.72
C TRP A 72 9.76 -4.09 19.19
N CYS A 73 8.52 -4.31 19.62
CA CYS A 73 8.20 -4.79 20.97
C CYS A 73 8.82 -6.16 21.27
N ALA A 74 8.94 -7.03 20.27
CA ALA A 74 9.61 -8.33 20.38
C ALA A 74 11.17 -8.23 20.39
N GLY A 75 11.73 -7.01 20.45
CA GLY A 75 13.18 -6.78 20.43
C GLY A 75 13.82 -6.93 19.05
N GLN A 76 13.03 -7.12 17.98
CA GLN A 76 13.50 -7.32 16.61
C GLN A 76 13.60 -6.02 15.80
N GLY A 77 13.54 -4.85 16.44
CA GLY A 77 13.54 -3.55 15.75
C GLY A 77 14.80 -3.25 14.92
N HIS A 78 15.91 -3.95 15.17
CA HIS A 78 17.15 -3.84 14.37
C HIS A 78 17.34 -5.00 13.38
N ASN A 79 16.39 -5.95 13.33
CA ASN A 79 16.49 -7.12 12.46
C ASN A 79 16.10 -6.75 11.03
N VAL A 80 17.11 -6.33 10.25
CA VAL A 80 16.97 -5.91 8.86
C VAL A 80 16.22 -6.96 8.03
N ARG A 81 16.49 -8.25 8.21
CA ARG A 81 15.84 -9.33 7.41
C ARG A 81 14.33 -9.39 7.64
N LEU A 82 13.87 -9.25 8.88
CA LEU A 82 12.43 -9.30 9.19
C LEU A 82 11.71 -8.05 8.67
N HIS A 83 12.32 -6.88 8.82
CA HIS A 83 11.76 -5.64 8.28
C HIS A 83 11.73 -5.64 6.74
N TYR A 84 12.75 -6.18 6.07
CA TYR A 84 12.72 -6.38 4.61
C TYR A 84 11.60 -7.32 4.20
N LYS A 85 11.42 -8.47 4.88
CA LYS A 85 10.31 -9.39 4.59
C LYS A 85 8.95 -8.72 4.73
N LEU A 86 8.77 -7.89 5.77
CA LEU A 86 7.54 -7.12 5.99
C LEU A 86 7.32 -6.10 4.86
N GLN A 87 8.37 -5.39 4.45
CA GLN A 87 8.30 -4.43 3.34
C GLN A 87 7.98 -5.12 2.01
N THR A 88 8.62 -6.24 1.69
CA THR A 88 8.32 -7.04 0.48
C THR A 88 6.88 -7.55 0.50
N TRP A 89 6.41 -8.06 1.64
CA TRP A 89 5.02 -8.49 1.80
C TRP A 89 4.05 -7.33 1.54
N TRP A 90 4.25 -6.19 2.20
CA TRP A 90 3.41 -5.01 2.06
C TRP A 90 3.35 -4.52 0.61
N THR A 91 4.51 -4.47 -0.06
CA THR A 91 4.64 -4.01 -1.44
C THR A 91 3.92 -4.95 -2.40
N ARG A 92 4.10 -6.27 -2.25
CA ARG A 92 3.39 -7.28 -3.05
C ARG A 92 1.88 -7.21 -2.86
N SER A 93 1.41 -7.10 -1.62
CA SER A 93 -0.01 -6.96 -1.33
C SER A 93 -0.60 -5.68 -1.91
N LEU A 94 0.15 -4.58 -1.93
CA LEU A 94 -0.31 -3.32 -2.51
C LEU A 94 -0.45 -3.41 -4.04
N ILE A 95 0.50 -4.04 -4.73
CA ILE A 95 0.40 -4.27 -6.18
C ILE A 95 -0.73 -5.23 -6.53
N GLN A 96 -0.92 -6.28 -5.74
CA GLN A 96 -2.07 -7.18 -5.88
C GLN A 96 -3.39 -6.44 -5.68
N ALA A 97 -3.48 -5.55 -4.67
CA ALA A 97 -4.65 -4.72 -4.45
C ALA A 97 -4.89 -3.79 -5.64
N LEU A 98 -3.85 -3.18 -6.21
CA LEU A 98 -3.95 -2.32 -7.40
C LEU A 98 -4.43 -3.09 -8.64
N GLY A 99 -3.96 -4.32 -8.84
CA GLY A 99 -4.42 -5.22 -9.89
C GLY A 99 -5.88 -5.64 -9.70
N PHE A 100 -6.25 -6.08 -8.50
CA PHE A 100 -7.62 -6.49 -8.19
C PHE A 100 -8.63 -5.33 -8.27
N THR A 101 -8.28 -4.17 -7.69
CA THR A 101 -9.19 -3.03 -7.60
C THR A 101 -9.23 -2.21 -8.87
N VAL A 102 -8.10 -1.82 -9.45
CA VAL A 102 -8.05 -0.89 -10.59
C VAL A 102 -7.81 -1.62 -11.92
N GLY A 103 -7.40 -2.89 -11.88
CA GLY A 103 -7.14 -3.68 -13.10
C GLY A 103 -5.78 -3.38 -13.70
N LEU A 104 -4.83 -2.88 -12.90
CA LEU A 104 -3.47 -2.61 -13.38
C LEU A 104 -2.72 -3.92 -13.60
N SER A 105 -2.13 -4.08 -14.78
CA SER A 105 -1.18 -5.15 -15.09
C SER A 105 0.19 -4.53 -15.32
N ILE A 106 1.19 -4.99 -14.57
CA ILE A 106 2.57 -4.51 -14.67
C ILE A 106 3.40 -5.63 -15.29
N THR A 107 4.04 -5.33 -16.42
CA THR A 107 5.01 -6.21 -17.06
C THR A 107 6.40 -5.69 -16.78
N VAL A 108 7.30 -6.58 -16.33
CA VAL A 108 8.71 -6.26 -16.11
C VAL A 108 9.52 -6.93 -17.19
N GLU A 109 10.31 -6.15 -17.91
CA GLU A 109 11.25 -6.64 -18.91
C GLU A 109 12.65 -6.76 -18.28
N GLY A 110 13.38 -7.83 -18.59
CA GLY A 110 14.74 -8.03 -18.11
C GLY A 110 14.85 -8.54 -16.68
N ALA A 111 13.74 -8.98 -16.06
CA ALA A 111 13.73 -9.52 -14.70
C ALA A 111 14.59 -10.78 -14.56
N GLU A 112 14.75 -11.55 -15.64
CA GLU A 112 15.62 -12.71 -15.73
C GLU A 112 17.12 -12.41 -15.52
N ASN A 113 17.52 -11.13 -15.63
CA ASN A 113 18.89 -10.70 -15.37
C ASN A 113 19.15 -10.37 -13.89
N LEU A 114 18.12 -10.42 -13.04
CA LEU A 114 18.24 -10.22 -11.60
C LEU A 114 18.80 -11.50 -10.96
N GLY A 115 19.96 -11.39 -10.30
CA GLY A 115 20.53 -12.48 -9.49
C GLY A 115 19.99 -12.50 -8.05
N ASP A 116 20.38 -13.51 -7.27
CA ASP A 116 19.91 -13.75 -5.88
C ASP A 116 20.56 -12.85 -4.80
N GLY A 117 21.39 -11.88 -5.20
CA GLY A 117 22.17 -11.02 -4.31
C GLY A 117 21.52 -9.66 -4.03
N PRO A 118 22.12 -8.82 -3.15
CA PRO A 118 21.66 -7.45 -2.97
C PRO A 118 21.91 -6.61 -4.23
N TYR A 119 20.93 -5.80 -4.60
CA TYR A 119 20.94 -4.94 -5.80
C TYR A 119 20.76 -3.48 -5.41
N VAL A 120 21.34 -2.60 -6.24
CA VAL A 120 21.09 -1.16 -6.18
C VAL A 120 20.30 -0.79 -7.42
N ALA A 121 19.01 -0.48 -7.24
CA ALA A 121 18.15 -0.05 -8.33
C ALA A 121 18.35 1.46 -8.57
N LEU A 122 18.84 1.82 -9.77
CA LEU A 122 18.97 3.19 -10.21
C LEU A 122 17.74 3.59 -11.03
N CYS A 123 16.72 4.08 -10.35
CA CYS A 123 15.45 4.46 -10.97
C CYS A 123 15.38 5.97 -11.26
N ARG A 124 14.78 6.34 -12.39
CA ARG A 124 14.33 7.72 -12.61
C ARG A 124 13.18 8.02 -11.65
N HIS A 125 13.22 9.15 -10.95
CA HIS A 125 12.13 9.56 -10.07
C HIS A 125 11.06 10.34 -10.86
N ALA A 126 9.90 9.72 -11.01
CA ALA A 126 8.68 10.29 -11.59
C ALA A 126 7.57 10.44 -10.55
N SER A 127 7.50 9.57 -9.54
CA SER A 127 6.39 9.53 -8.59
C SER A 127 6.70 8.83 -7.27
N LEU A 128 5.80 8.95 -6.29
CA LEU A 128 5.86 8.16 -5.05
C LEU A 128 5.76 6.65 -5.30
N ALA A 129 5.16 6.22 -6.41
CA ALA A 129 5.05 4.81 -6.74
C ALA A 129 6.39 4.16 -7.08
N ASP A 130 7.42 4.94 -7.42
CA ASP A 130 8.71 4.42 -7.85
C ASP A 130 9.42 3.63 -6.74
N SER A 131 9.29 4.08 -5.49
CA SER A 131 9.85 3.38 -4.33
C SER A 131 9.20 2.01 -4.11
N ILE A 132 7.91 1.90 -4.44
CA ILE A 132 7.15 0.64 -4.39
C ILE A 132 7.62 -0.28 -5.51
N MET A 133 7.78 0.24 -6.74
CA MET A 133 8.25 -0.56 -7.88
C MET A 133 9.61 -1.19 -7.61
N SER A 134 10.56 -0.41 -7.09
CA SER A 134 11.91 -0.93 -6.78
C SER A 134 11.94 -2.03 -5.73
N ALA A 135 10.97 -2.05 -4.81
CA ALA A 135 10.84 -3.06 -3.77
C ALA A 135 9.96 -4.25 -4.18
N TRP A 136 9.18 -4.12 -5.26
CA TRP A 136 8.27 -5.16 -5.75
C TRP A 136 8.90 -6.05 -6.81
N VAL A 137 9.66 -5.45 -7.73
CA VAL A 137 10.27 -6.13 -8.88
C VAL A 137 11.26 -7.22 -8.45
N VAL A 138 11.77 -7.11 -7.23
CA VAL A 138 12.84 -7.96 -6.71
C VAL A 138 12.42 -8.61 -5.40
#